data_AF-A0A3N5QQR5-F1
#
_entry.id   AF-A0A3N5QQR5-F1
#
_cell.length_a   1.000
_cell.length_b   1.000
_cell.length_c   1.000
_cell.angle_alpha   90.00
_cell.angle_beta   90.00
_cell.angle_gamma   90.00
#
_symmetry.space_group_name_H-M   'P 1'
#
loop_
_entity.id
_entity.type
_entity.pdbx_description
1 polymer ?
#
loop_
_entity_poly.entity_id
_entity_poly.type
_entity_poly.pdbx_seq_one_letter_code
_entity_poly.pdbx_strand_id
1 'polypeptide(L)' 'MNYPGSNLHKLSGNLQGQFSVQVSGNWRVFFQFVDGDAYIVNYDDYH' A
#
# COMPACT_ATOMS: atom_id res chain seq x y z
N MET A 1 -5.66 4.85 -9.52
CA MET A 1 -5.25 5.78 -8.45
C MET A 1 -4.04 6.59 -8.91
N ASN A 2 -4.06 7.91 -8.79
CA ASN A 2 -2.87 8.75 -8.95
C ASN A 2 -2.79 9.67 -7.72
N TYR A 3 -1.81 9.46 -6.86
CA TYR A 3 -1.60 10.24 -5.64
C TYR A 3 -0.12 10.63 -5.55
N PRO A 4 0.28 11.74 -6.19
CA PRO A 4 1.68 12.15 -6.29
C PRO A 4 2.34 12.35 -4.91
N GLY A 5 3.61 11.97 -4.78
CA GLY A 5 4.38 12.10 -3.54
C GLY A 5 4.13 11.02 -2.48
N SER A 6 3.14 10.15 -2.69
CA SER A 6 2.79 9.08 -1.73
C SER A 6 3.54 7.77 -1.93
N ASN A 7 4.35 7.68 -2.98
CA ASN A 7 5.02 6.46 -3.41
C ASN A 7 4.06 5.26 -3.53
N LEU A 8 2.82 5.50 -3.97
CA LEU A 8 1.84 4.44 -4.21
C LEU A 8 2.29 3.50 -5.33
N HIS A 9 2.45 2.22 -5.01
CA HIS A 9 2.82 1.19 -5.98
C HIS A 9 2.22 -0.18 -5.63
N LYS A 10 2.12 -1.06 -6.63
CA LYS A 10 1.72 -2.45 -6.44
C LYS A 10 2.88 -3.27 -5.87
N LEU A 11 2.56 -4.18 -4.97
CA LEU A 11 3.51 -5.13 -4.41
C LEU A 11 3.62 -6.40 -5.27
N SER A 12 4.71 -7.13 -5.08
CA SER A 12 5.05 -8.36 -5.81
C SER A 12 5.36 -9.51 -4.84
N GLY A 13 5.60 -10.71 -5.38
CA GLY A 13 5.89 -11.92 -4.59
C GLY A 13 4.70 -12.35 -3.73
N ASN A 14 4.94 -12.64 -2.45
CA ASN A 14 3.91 -13.10 -1.51
C ASN A 14 2.80 -12.07 -1.24
N LEU A 15 3.03 -10.80 -1.60
CA LEU A 15 2.08 -9.70 -1.43
C LEU A 15 1.47 -9.25 -2.77
N GLN A 16 1.59 -10.07 -3.83
CA GLN A 16 0.97 -9.77 -5.12
C GLN A 16 -0.54 -9.52 -4.96
N GLY A 17 -1.02 -8.44 -5.60
CA GLY A 17 -2.42 -8.00 -5.49
C GLY A 17 -2.67 -6.97 -4.39
N GLN A 18 -1.66 -6.67 -3.57
CA GLN A 18 -1.69 -5.55 -2.62
C GLN A 18 -0.99 -4.30 -3.18
N PHE A 19 -1.29 -3.18 -2.56
CA PHE A 19 -0.68 -1.88 -2.77
C PHE A 19 -0.01 -1.41 -1.49
N SER A 20 1.04 -0.60 -1.63
CA SER A 20 1.66 0.11 -0.52
C SER A 20 1.63 1.61 -0.76
N VAL A 21 1.37 2.38 0.29
CA VAL A 21 1.46 3.85 0.30
C VAL A 21 2.32 4.32 1.48
N GLN A 22 3.18 5.31 1.24
CA GLN A 22 3.99 5.95 2.27
C GLN A 22 3.18 6.93 3.10
N VAL A 23 3.30 6.79 4.42
CA VAL A 23 2.72 7.74 5.38
C VAL A 23 3.78 8.76 5.80
N SER A 24 4.84 8.31 6.47
CA SER A 24 5.96 9.16 6.87
C SER A 24 7.20 8.31 7.16
N GLY A 25 8.39 8.78 6.82
CA GLY A 25 9.63 8.00 6.99
C GLY A 25 9.48 6.59 6.41
N ASN A 26 9.69 5.57 7.24
CA ASN A 26 9.62 4.17 6.86
C ASN A 26 8.22 3.54 7.03
N TRP A 27 7.26 4.26 7.61
CA TRP A 27 5.89 3.79 7.79
C TRP A 27 5.14 3.63 6.48
N ARG A 28 4.46 2.49 6.32
CA ARG A 28 3.65 2.13 5.15
C ARG A 28 2.27 1.63 5.56
N VAL A 29 1.27 1.95 4.75
CA VAL A 29 -0.03 1.25 4.76
C VAL A 29 -0.04 0.27 3.60
N PHE A 30 -0.51 -0.95 3.86
CA PHE A 30 -0.73 -2.01 2.87
C PHE A 30 -2.21 -2.30 2.76
N PHE A 31 -2.70 -2.50 1.53
CA PHE A 31 -4.10 -2.80 1.31
C PHE A 31 -4.32 -3.51 -0.03
N GLN A 32 -5.38 -4.32 -0.09
CA GLN A 32 -5.96 -4.74 -1.36
C GLN A 32 -6.96 -3.70 -1.83
N PHE A 33 -7.03 -3.48 -3.14
CA PHE A 33 -7.99 -2.55 -3.73
C PHE A 33 -8.89 -3.28 -4.72
N VAL A 34 -10.18 -3.37 -4.39
CA VAL A 34 -11.17 -4.12 -5.16
C VAL A 34 -12.41 -3.23 -5.31
N ASP A 35 -12.81 -2.98 -6.56
CA ASP A 35 -14.04 -2.25 -6.93
C ASP A 35 -14.25 -0.89 -6.25
N GLY A 36 -13.17 -0.20 -5.89
CA GLY A 36 -13.20 1.12 -5.25
C GLY A 36 -12.97 1.10 -3.74
N ASP A 37 -12.96 -0.08 -3.14
CA ASP A 37 -12.83 -0.27 -1.69
C ASP A 37 -11.46 -0.84 -1.30
N ALA A 38 -11.02 -0.50 -0.08
CA ALA A 38 -9.78 -0.98 0.51
C ALA A 38 -10.05 -2.12 1.50
N TYR A 39 -9.34 -3.23 1.32
CA TYR A 39 -9.45 -4.44 2.16
C TYR A 39 -8.09 -4.84 2.73
N ILE A 40 -8.12 -5.62 3.82
CA ILE A 40 -6.92 -6.18 4.47
C ILE A 40 -5.91 -5.05 4.76
N VAL A 41 -6.40 -3.98 5.37
CA VAL A 41 -5.62 -2.77 5.62
C VAL A 41 -4.68 -3.02 6.80
N ASN A 42 -3.38 -3.00 6.53
CA ASN A 42 -2.33 -3.16 7.53
C ASN A 42 -1.44 -1.91 7.58
N TYR A 43 -0.86 -1.64 8.75
CA TYR A 43 0.07 -0.55 8.97
C TYR A 43 1.34 -1.09 9.62
N ASP A 44 2.48 -0.92 8.97
CA ASP A 44 3.76 -1.45 9.44
C ASP A 44 4.91 -0.49 9.13
N ASP A 45 5.99 -0.61 9.90
CA ASP A 45 7.24 0.06 9.60
C ASP A 45 8.01 -0.81 8.60
N TYR A 46 8.27 -0.27 7.41
CA TYR A 46 9.00 -1.01 6.38
C TYR A 46 10.49 -1.01 6.72
N HIS A 47 10.93 -2.00 7.51
CA HIS A 47 12.32 -2.36 7.79
C HIS A 47 12.53 -3.87 7.80
#